data_AF-A0A946U8I2-F1
#
_entry.id   AF-A0A946U8I2-F1
#
_cell.length_a   1.000
_cell.length_b   1.000
_cell.length_c   1.000
_cell.angle_alpha   90.00
_cell.angle_beta   90.00
_cell.angle_gamma   90.00
#
_symmetry.space_group_name_H-M   'P 1'
#
loop_
_entity.id
_entity.type
_entity.pdbx_description
1 polymer ?
#
loop_
_entity_poly.entity_id
_entity_poly.type
_entity_poly.pdbx_seq_one_letter_code
_entity_poly.pdbx_strand_id
1 'polypeptide(L)'
;MEKMVTFFDEGGNRRMRENLPYTKKKLKDWAGWRAYRDGKALFERGVVEKVSYDHPYITGLLNLGPRGMRSKFEVLKNGLVENHCPCRDNQERGLICSHLVAMGLEVIRRNSDPAHNPNVIAETSRIDRIAKAVEGSRIQRVGKSAPGAVKARLIVELAENWLEQLPGGKISTHLSIEYDKARVSVSDAPTDVPFSFSRRDETVLRLFEDVSRGALKSMPQLSVYDLINLLRASHGHVVHQKGREDGCPVNGGMLDMAMQMDMNRENGELLLRLTTTLPDGLDEEDSAYIIGSSSGWIYSAGQFWPVSSILPPALQNIYRGETTISREGVPAFLMTELSQIEKVME
;
A
#
# COMPACT_ATOMS: atom_id res chain seq x y z
N MET A 1 -34.54 19.10 27.39
CA MET A 1 -33.44 19.43 28.32
C MET A 1 -32.74 18.13 28.69
N GLU A 2 -31.86 17.64 27.81
CA GLU A 2 -31.05 16.45 28.09
C GLU A 2 -29.79 16.86 28.86
N LYS A 3 -29.54 16.17 29.97
CA LYS A 3 -28.47 16.47 30.92
C LYS A 3 -27.10 16.25 30.27
N MET A 4 -26.31 17.32 30.16
CA MET A 4 -24.86 17.24 29.97
C MET A 4 -24.24 16.61 31.22
N VAL A 5 -23.70 15.41 31.10
CA VAL A 5 -22.87 14.80 32.13
C VAL A 5 -21.42 15.17 31.84
N THR A 6 -20.87 16.09 32.62
CA THR A 6 -19.44 16.48 32.59
C THR A 6 -18.64 15.62 33.56
N PHE A 7 -17.62 14.93 33.05
CA PHE A 7 -16.57 14.31 33.87
C PHE A 7 -15.27 15.11 33.71
N PHE A 8 -14.58 15.36 34.81
CA PHE A 8 -13.29 16.05 34.87
C PHE A 8 -12.18 15.02 35.15
N ASP A 9 -11.02 15.14 34.49
CA ASP A 9 -9.79 14.46 34.91
C ASP A 9 -8.96 15.38 35.83
N GLU A 10 -7.96 14.81 36.52
CA GLU A 10 -7.08 15.50 37.46
C GLU A 10 -6.18 16.59 36.82
N GLY A 11 -6.30 16.84 35.51
CA GLY A 11 -5.60 17.89 34.78
C GLY A 11 -6.49 19.00 34.22
N GLY A 12 -7.81 18.97 34.45
CA GLY A 12 -8.72 20.06 34.10
C GLY A 12 -8.92 20.31 32.60
N ASN A 13 -8.59 19.36 31.72
CA ASN A 13 -8.69 19.57 30.27
C ASN A 13 -9.98 18.98 29.67
N ARG A 14 -10.72 19.81 28.92
CA ARG A 14 -12.07 19.52 28.39
C ARG A 14 -11.98 18.77 27.06
N ARG A 15 -11.93 17.43 27.04
CA ARG A 15 -12.01 16.66 25.78
C ARG A 15 -13.47 16.41 25.37
N MET A 16 -14.00 17.24 24.45
CA MET A 16 -15.25 16.94 23.74
C MET A 16 -15.02 15.81 22.72
N ARG A 17 -15.83 14.75 22.75
CA ARG A 17 -15.97 13.84 21.61
C ARG A 17 -16.57 14.64 20.45
N GLU A 18 -15.83 14.90 19.38
CA GLU A 18 -16.37 15.58 18.21
C GLU A 18 -17.36 14.66 17.48
N ASN A 19 -18.65 14.85 17.73
CA ASN A 19 -19.71 14.25 16.91
C ASN A 19 -19.64 14.86 15.50
N LEU A 20 -19.58 14.02 14.47
CA LEU A 20 -19.65 14.49 13.08
C LEU A 20 -20.93 15.30 12.83
N PRO A 21 -20.87 16.45 12.13
CA PRO A 21 -22.04 17.31 11.88
C PRO A 21 -23.00 16.76 10.81
N TYR A 22 -22.68 15.60 10.22
CA TYR A 22 -23.47 14.94 9.20
C TYR A 22 -23.47 13.41 9.31
N THR A 23 -24.47 12.80 8.69
CA THR A 23 -24.70 11.36 8.67
C THR A 23 -24.77 10.85 7.23
N LYS A 24 -24.80 9.52 7.03
CA LYS A 24 -24.99 8.92 5.69
C LYS A 24 -26.29 9.39 5.04
N LYS A 25 -27.33 9.59 5.85
CA LYS A 25 -28.61 10.14 5.40
C LYS A 25 -28.43 11.57 4.86
N LYS A 26 -27.76 12.45 5.59
CA LYS A 26 -27.49 13.83 5.11
C LYS A 26 -26.68 13.84 3.81
N LEU A 27 -25.68 12.96 3.64
CA LEU A 27 -24.93 12.86 2.38
C LEU A 27 -25.84 12.48 1.21
N LYS A 28 -26.79 11.57 1.43
CA LYS A 28 -27.79 11.19 0.42
C LYS A 28 -28.75 12.35 0.13
N ASP A 29 -29.15 13.09 1.15
CA ASP A 29 -30.05 14.25 1.01
C ASP A 29 -29.37 15.40 0.24
N TRP A 30 -28.07 15.65 0.48
CA TRP A 30 -27.30 16.66 -0.25
C TRP A 30 -27.03 16.29 -1.70
N ALA A 31 -26.67 15.04 -1.98
CA ALA A 31 -26.22 14.60 -3.31
C ALA A 31 -27.35 14.10 -4.22
N GLY A 32 -28.48 13.71 -3.64
CA GLY A 32 -29.51 12.94 -4.33
C GLY A 32 -29.06 11.50 -4.62
N TRP A 33 -30.01 10.67 -5.07
CA TRP A 33 -29.81 9.22 -5.17
C TRP A 33 -28.68 8.80 -6.12
N ARG A 34 -28.60 9.42 -7.30
CA ARG A 34 -27.64 9.04 -8.35
C ARG A 34 -26.19 9.29 -7.91
N ALA A 35 -25.88 10.52 -7.48
CA ALA A 35 -24.54 10.86 -7.01
C ALA A 35 -24.18 10.13 -5.71
N TYR A 36 -25.18 9.85 -4.85
CA TYR A 36 -24.94 9.03 -3.65
C TYR A 36 -24.55 7.60 -3.99
N ARG A 37 -25.27 6.94 -4.91
CA ARG A 37 -24.96 5.57 -5.36
C ARG A 37 -23.57 5.51 -5.99
N ASP A 38 -23.27 6.43 -6.90
CA ASP A 38 -22.00 6.46 -7.62
C ASP A 38 -20.84 6.78 -6.65
N GLY A 39 -21.05 7.69 -5.69
CA GLY A 39 -20.11 7.99 -4.62
C GLY A 39 -19.87 6.83 -3.65
N LYS A 40 -20.91 6.07 -3.30
CA LYS A 40 -20.78 4.82 -2.52
C LYS A 40 -19.91 3.80 -3.26
N ALA A 41 -20.11 3.65 -4.57
CA ALA A 41 -19.30 2.75 -5.38
C ALA A 41 -17.82 3.21 -5.49
N LEU A 42 -17.53 4.51 -5.45
CA LEU A 42 -16.15 5.03 -5.36
C LEU A 42 -15.53 4.76 -3.99
N PHE A 43 -16.30 4.98 -2.92
CA PHE A 43 -15.88 4.67 -1.55
C PHE A 43 -15.57 3.18 -1.36
N GLU A 44 -16.44 2.28 -1.83
CA GLU A 44 -16.25 0.83 -1.73
C GLU A 44 -15.04 0.32 -2.54
N ARG A 45 -14.71 1.00 -3.64
CA ARG A 45 -13.51 0.74 -4.44
C ARG A 45 -12.21 1.29 -3.82
N GLY A 46 -12.28 1.91 -2.64
CA GLY A 46 -11.11 2.46 -1.95
C GLY A 46 -10.48 3.65 -2.69
N VAL A 47 -11.27 4.38 -3.48
CA VAL A 47 -10.77 5.50 -4.31
C VAL A 47 -10.30 6.68 -3.45
N VAL A 48 -10.77 6.81 -2.21
CA VAL A 48 -10.34 7.88 -1.31
C VAL A 48 -9.02 7.49 -0.63
N GLU A 49 -7.91 8.01 -1.14
CA GLU A 49 -6.56 7.70 -0.66
C GLU A 49 -6.30 8.36 0.71
N LYS A 50 -6.66 9.63 0.85
CA LYS A 50 -6.52 10.41 2.09
C LYS A 50 -7.75 11.26 2.31
N VAL A 51 -8.21 11.34 3.54
CA VAL A 51 -9.22 12.32 3.94
C VAL A 51 -8.89 12.86 5.34
N SER A 52 -9.05 14.16 5.50
CA SER A 52 -8.92 14.87 6.75
C SER A 52 -10.20 15.66 7.00
N TYR A 53 -10.63 15.66 8.25
CA TYR A 53 -11.74 16.46 8.73
C TYR A 53 -11.20 17.45 9.76
N ASP A 54 -11.32 18.73 9.46
CA ASP A 54 -10.98 19.86 10.32
C ASP A 54 -12.12 20.87 10.20
N HIS A 55 -13.06 20.82 11.15
CA HIS A 55 -14.33 21.54 11.06
C HIS A 55 -14.11 23.05 10.77
N PRO A 56 -14.79 23.64 9.76
CA PRO A 56 -15.93 23.12 8.99
C PRO A 56 -15.56 22.34 7.73
N TYR A 57 -14.27 22.14 7.46
CA TYR A 57 -13.76 21.61 6.21
C TYR A 57 -13.48 20.11 6.24
N ILE A 58 -13.81 19.47 5.12
CA ILE A 58 -13.36 18.13 4.80
C ILE A 58 -12.49 18.25 3.56
N THR A 59 -11.23 17.82 3.65
CA THR A 59 -10.28 17.82 2.54
C THR A 59 -9.83 16.40 2.25
N GLY A 60 -9.76 16.02 0.99
CA GLY A 60 -9.32 14.68 0.60
C GLY A 60 -8.58 14.63 -0.72
N LEU A 61 -7.85 13.53 -0.89
CA LEU A 61 -7.19 13.12 -2.12
C LEU A 61 -7.85 11.83 -2.60
N LEU A 62 -8.45 11.89 -3.78
CA LEU A 62 -9.04 10.74 -4.45
C LEU A 62 -8.07 10.24 -5.52
N ASN A 63 -7.88 8.93 -5.60
CA ASN A 63 -7.08 8.29 -6.64
C ASN A 63 -7.89 8.22 -7.95
N LEU A 64 -8.11 9.38 -8.56
CA LEU A 64 -8.82 9.56 -9.83
C LEU A 64 -7.92 10.31 -10.79
N GLY A 65 -7.46 9.61 -11.84
CA GLY A 65 -6.50 10.12 -12.80
C GLY A 65 -5.03 10.08 -12.32
N PRO A 66 -4.08 10.43 -13.21
CA PRO A 66 -2.65 10.18 -13.00
C PRO A 66 -2.00 10.98 -11.86
N ARG A 67 -2.61 12.08 -11.40
CA ARG A 67 -2.10 12.91 -10.28
C ARG A 67 -2.97 12.84 -9.03
N GLY A 68 -4.01 12.00 -9.05
CA GLY A 68 -5.11 12.07 -8.11
C GLY A 68 -5.90 13.39 -8.21
N MET A 69 -7.03 13.43 -7.53
CA MET A 69 -7.94 14.57 -7.48
C MET A 69 -8.01 15.08 -6.04
N ARG A 70 -7.52 16.29 -5.81
CA ARG A 70 -7.69 16.98 -4.53
C ARG A 70 -9.06 17.63 -4.51
N SER A 71 -9.85 17.29 -3.51
CA SER A 71 -11.21 17.78 -3.34
C SER A 71 -11.43 18.26 -1.92
N LYS A 72 -12.33 19.24 -1.77
CA LYS A 72 -12.67 19.82 -0.48
C LYS A 72 -14.17 20.12 -0.44
N PHE A 73 -14.78 20.05 0.73
CA PHE A 73 -16.13 20.58 0.97
C PHE A 73 -16.23 21.19 2.37
N GLU A 74 -17.15 22.12 2.53
CA GLU A 74 -17.42 22.83 3.78
C GLU A 74 -18.81 22.46 4.30
N VAL A 75 -18.93 22.12 5.59
CA VAL A 75 -20.23 21.94 6.25
C VAL A 75 -20.58 23.23 6.98
N LEU A 76 -21.57 23.95 6.44
CA LEU A 76 -21.99 25.25 6.95
C LEU A 76 -22.71 25.14 8.30
N LYS A 77 -22.72 26.23 9.07
CA LYS A 77 -23.37 26.32 10.39
C LYS A 77 -24.86 25.97 10.38
N ASN A 78 -25.55 26.20 9.26
CA ASN A 78 -26.97 25.87 9.06
C ASN A 78 -27.20 24.39 8.67
N GLY A 79 -26.15 23.59 8.57
CA GLY A 79 -26.22 22.17 8.21
C GLY A 79 -26.28 21.89 6.71
N LEU A 80 -26.12 22.91 5.86
CA LEU A 80 -25.90 22.76 4.42
C LEU A 80 -24.43 22.47 4.12
N VAL A 81 -24.12 22.17 2.85
CA VAL A 81 -22.77 21.83 2.39
C VAL A 81 -22.39 22.65 1.16
N GLU A 82 -21.16 23.17 1.14
CA GLU A 82 -20.55 23.76 -0.05
C GLU A 82 -19.51 22.83 -0.63
N ASN A 83 -19.58 22.61 -1.94
CA ASN A 83 -18.69 21.71 -2.65
C ASN A 83 -17.58 22.49 -3.37
N HIS A 84 -16.32 22.13 -3.12
CA HIS A 84 -15.14 22.71 -3.77
C HIS A 84 -14.36 21.64 -4.56
N CYS A 85 -15.04 20.59 -5.02
CA CYS A 85 -14.45 19.60 -5.89
C CYS A 85 -14.07 20.22 -7.25
N PRO A 86 -12.91 19.89 -7.85
CA PRO A 86 -12.54 20.38 -9.18
C PRO A 86 -13.25 19.61 -10.32
N CYS A 87 -14.20 18.72 -10.03
CA CYS A 87 -14.88 17.95 -11.06
C CYS A 87 -15.93 18.79 -11.80
N ARG A 88 -16.25 18.36 -13.02
CA ARG A 88 -17.22 19.00 -13.90
C ARG A 88 -18.58 19.25 -13.24
N ASP A 89 -19.11 18.25 -12.52
CA ASP A 89 -20.41 18.36 -11.84
C ASP A 89 -20.45 19.52 -10.83
N ASN A 90 -19.33 19.82 -10.18
CA ASN A 90 -19.24 20.96 -9.28
C ASN A 90 -18.93 22.26 -10.02
N GLN A 91 -17.89 22.25 -10.87
CA GLN A 91 -17.38 23.46 -11.52
C GLN A 91 -18.38 24.08 -12.50
N GLU A 92 -19.10 23.26 -13.28
CA GLU A 92 -20.03 23.76 -14.29
C GLU A 92 -21.47 23.83 -13.79
N ARG A 93 -21.86 22.95 -12.87
CA ARG A 93 -23.27 22.76 -12.48
C ARG A 93 -23.56 23.08 -11.01
N GLY A 94 -22.53 23.35 -10.20
CA GLY A 94 -22.67 23.61 -8.77
C GLY A 94 -23.26 22.44 -7.97
N LEU A 95 -23.20 21.22 -8.49
CA LEU A 95 -23.83 20.06 -7.88
C LEU A 95 -22.92 19.40 -6.85
N ILE A 96 -23.55 18.75 -5.87
CA ILE A 96 -22.87 17.84 -4.95
C ILE A 96 -22.50 16.57 -5.73
N CYS A 97 -21.20 16.38 -5.94
CA CYS A 97 -20.67 15.30 -6.76
C CYS A 97 -20.48 13.98 -5.99
N SER A 98 -20.34 12.89 -6.73
CA SER A 98 -20.02 11.56 -6.18
C SER A 98 -18.69 11.55 -5.40
N HIS A 99 -17.73 12.40 -5.73
CA HIS A 99 -16.46 12.54 -5.00
C HIS A 99 -16.67 13.06 -3.58
N LEU A 100 -17.53 14.08 -3.41
CA LEU A 100 -17.88 14.61 -2.09
C LEU A 100 -18.53 13.53 -1.24
N VAL A 101 -19.48 12.78 -1.82
CA VAL A 101 -20.13 11.65 -1.13
C VAL A 101 -19.10 10.62 -0.70
N ALA A 102 -18.19 10.22 -1.59
CA ALA A 102 -17.17 9.22 -1.29
C ALA A 102 -16.28 9.66 -0.13
N MET A 103 -15.81 10.92 -0.13
CA MET A 103 -15.04 11.50 0.98
C MET A 103 -15.87 11.56 2.27
N GLY A 104 -17.13 11.98 2.18
CA GLY A 104 -18.04 12.06 3.32
C GLY A 104 -18.28 10.69 3.97
N LEU A 105 -18.46 9.64 3.17
CA LEU A 105 -18.60 8.26 3.63
C LEU A 105 -17.32 7.75 4.29
N GLU A 106 -16.16 8.11 3.73
CA GLU A 106 -14.87 7.75 4.33
C GLU A 106 -14.67 8.43 5.69
N VAL A 107 -15.02 9.72 5.84
CA VAL A 107 -14.99 10.40 7.14
C VAL A 107 -15.95 9.74 8.14
N ILE A 108 -17.17 9.38 7.71
CA ILE A 108 -18.12 8.65 8.58
C ILE A 108 -17.54 7.30 8.98
N ARG A 109 -16.93 6.54 8.06
CA ARG A 109 -16.27 5.25 8.35
C ARG A 109 -15.18 5.45 9.40
N ARG A 110 -14.31 6.45 9.23
CA ARG A 110 -13.20 6.76 10.14
C ARG A 110 -13.64 7.21 11.53
N ASN A 111 -14.81 7.83 11.65
CA ASN A 111 -15.36 8.29 12.94
C ASN A 111 -16.29 7.26 13.61
N SER A 112 -16.89 6.36 12.83
CA SER A 112 -17.73 5.26 13.37
C SER A 112 -16.88 4.06 13.79
N ASP A 113 -15.64 3.99 13.33
CA ASP A 113 -14.65 2.98 13.69
C ASP A 113 -13.70 3.55 14.76
N PRO A 114 -13.71 3.04 16.02
CA PRO A 114 -12.83 3.52 17.08
C PRO A 114 -11.33 3.41 16.76
N ALA A 115 -10.96 2.69 15.69
CA ALA A 115 -9.59 2.44 15.27
C ALA A 115 -8.98 3.50 14.32
N HIS A 116 -9.69 4.58 13.93
CA HIS A 116 -9.21 5.43 12.82
C HIS A 116 -9.24 6.97 12.99
N ASN A 117 -9.33 7.52 14.21
CA ASN A 117 -9.20 8.97 14.41
C ASN A 117 -7.71 9.38 14.44
N PRO A 118 -7.17 10.23 13.54
CA PRO A 118 -5.73 10.53 13.46
C PRO A 118 -5.13 11.18 14.72
N ASN A 119 -5.93 11.90 15.51
CA ASN A 119 -5.47 12.47 16.79
C ASN A 119 -5.50 11.43 17.93
N VAL A 120 -6.40 10.45 17.85
CA VAL A 120 -6.37 9.27 18.73
C VAL A 120 -5.33 8.26 18.23
N ILE A 121 -5.03 8.17 16.94
CA ILE A 121 -3.90 7.41 16.41
C ILE A 121 -2.61 8.05 16.92
N ALA A 122 -2.46 9.38 16.98
CA ALA A 122 -1.26 9.98 17.56
C ALA A 122 -1.14 9.73 19.08
N GLU A 123 -2.25 9.85 19.83
CA GLU A 123 -2.30 9.77 21.30
C GLU A 123 -2.43 8.33 21.83
N THR A 124 -3.31 7.50 21.27
CA THR A 124 -3.31 6.04 21.46
C THR A 124 -2.07 5.43 20.88
N SER A 125 -1.47 5.89 19.77
CA SER A 125 -0.10 5.43 19.47
C SER A 125 0.89 5.96 20.49
N ARG A 126 0.68 7.07 21.21
CA ARG A 126 1.61 7.49 22.28
C ARG A 126 1.46 6.60 23.52
N ILE A 127 0.23 6.24 23.89
CA ILE A 127 -0.09 5.35 25.02
C ILE A 127 0.16 3.87 24.68
N ASP A 128 -0.18 3.38 23.49
CA ASP A 128 0.27 2.09 22.92
C ASP A 128 1.78 2.11 22.64
N ARG A 129 2.43 3.24 22.28
CA ARG A 129 3.91 3.30 22.21
C ARG A 129 4.52 3.15 23.59
N ILE A 130 3.82 3.50 24.67
CA ILE A 130 4.26 3.28 26.04
C ILE A 130 3.90 1.84 26.49
N ALA A 131 2.72 1.33 26.14
CA ALA A 131 2.25 -0.01 26.53
C ALA A 131 2.87 -1.16 25.70
N LYS A 132 3.07 -0.98 24.39
CA LYS A 132 3.78 -1.93 23.49
C LYS A 132 5.29 -1.72 23.45
N ALA A 133 5.83 -0.73 24.16
CA ALA A 133 7.25 -0.69 24.48
C ALA A 133 7.70 -1.91 25.30
N VAL A 134 6.74 -2.61 25.91
CA VAL A 134 6.98 -3.73 26.82
C VAL A 134 7.24 -5.05 26.07
N GLU A 135 6.94 -5.16 24.76
CA GLU A 135 7.04 -6.43 24.02
C GLU A 135 7.93 -6.42 22.77
N GLY A 136 8.53 -5.30 22.37
CA GLY A 136 9.46 -5.29 21.24
C GLY A 136 10.69 -4.43 21.47
N SER A 137 11.86 -4.98 21.12
CA SER A 137 13.16 -4.29 21.26
C SER A 137 13.17 -3.01 20.44
N ARG A 138 13.38 -1.88 21.12
CA ARG A 138 13.62 -0.59 20.47
C ARG A 138 15.13 -0.36 20.41
N ILE A 139 15.72 -0.75 19.28
CA ILE A 139 17.10 -0.41 18.97
C ILE A 139 17.29 1.11 18.99
N GLN A 140 18.33 1.58 19.65
CA GLN A 140 18.67 3.00 19.66
C GLN A 140 19.30 3.36 18.31
N ARG A 141 18.70 4.29 17.58
CA ARG A 141 19.18 4.76 16.28
C ARG A 141 19.68 6.19 16.37
N VAL A 142 20.90 6.44 15.88
CA VAL A 142 21.53 7.76 15.90
C VAL A 142 22.10 8.12 14.53
N GLY A 143 22.27 9.41 14.29
CA GLY A 143 22.99 9.89 13.10
C GLY A 143 24.45 9.47 13.13
N LYS A 144 25.06 9.32 11.95
CA LYS A 144 26.47 8.89 11.79
C LYS A 144 27.48 9.73 12.56
N SER A 145 27.16 11.01 12.83
CA SER A 145 28.03 11.95 13.54
C SER A 145 27.76 12.04 15.04
N ALA A 146 26.86 11.21 15.59
CA ALA A 146 26.57 11.20 17.01
C ALA A 146 27.73 10.58 17.81
N PRO A 147 28.06 11.09 19.01
CA PRO A 147 29.06 10.48 19.87
C PRO A 147 28.72 9.01 20.19
N GLY A 148 29.70 8.12 20.04
CA GLY A 148 29.55 6.70 20.33
C GLY A 148 28.77 5.90 19.28
N ALA A 149 28.41 6.50 18.13
CA ALA A 149 27.65 5.82 17.09
C ALA A 149 28.36 4.55 16.58
N VAL A 150 27.69 3.40 16.71
CA VAL A 150 28.18 2.11 16.21
C VAL A 150 27.59 1.87 14.83
N LYS A 151 28.44 1.68 13.81
CA LYS A 151 27.97 1.39 12.45
C LYS A 151 27.33 0.01 12.41
N ALA A 152 26.08 -0.04 11.95
CA ALA A 152 25.33 -1.26 11.78
C ALA A 152 24.74 -1.39 10.37
N ARG A 153 24.47 -2.62 9.96
CA ARG A 153 23.79 -2.97 8.71
C ARG A 153 22.54 -3.77 9.03
N LEU A 154 21.44 -3.42 8.39
CA LEU A 154 20.23 -4.24 8.41
C LEU A 154 20.37 -5.35 7.37
N ILE A 155 20.14 -6.58 7.79
CA ILE A 155 20.01 -7.73 6.90
C ILE A 155 18.55 -8.17 6.87
N VAL A 156 17.98 -8.21 5.66
CA VAL A 156 16.63 -8.70 5.39
C VAL A 156 16.78 -10.00 4.62
N GLU A 157 16.17 -11.06 5.14
CA GLU A 157 16.23 -12.40 4.56
C GLU A 157 14.82 -12.92 4.31
N LEU A 158 14.50 -13.29 3.07
CA LEU A 158 13.26 -13.96 2.70
C LEU A 158 13.33 -15.43 3.12
N ALA A 159 12.19 -16.00 3.53
CA ALA A 159 12.11 -17.45 3.77
C ALA A 159 12.46 -18.24 2.50
N GLU A 160 12.96 -19.47 2.65
CA GLU A 160 13.37 -20.32 1.51
C GLU A 160 12.22 -20.53 0.50
N ASN A 161 11.01 -20.75 0.99
CA ASN A 161 9.80 -20.98 0.20
C ASN A 161 8.97 -19.70 -0.05
N TRP A 162 9.57 -18.52 -0.03
CA TRP A 162 8.84 -17.25 -0.16
C TRP A 162 8.04 -17.14 -1.48
N LEU A 163 8.51 -17.77 -2.56
CA LEU A 163 7.82 -17.83 -3.85
C LEU A 163 6.45 -18.50 -3.73
N GLU A 164 6.38 -19.62 -3.01
CA GLU A 164 5.12 -20.35 -2.75
C GLU A 164 4.15 -19.53 -1.87
N GLN A 165 4.67 -18.55 -1.13
CA GLN A 165 3.87 -17.67 -0.26
C GLN A 165 3.26 -16.48 -1.01
N LEU A 166 3.73 -16.16 -2.23
CA LEU A 166 3.24 -15.04 -3.02
C LEU A 166 1.72 -15.11 -3.29
N PRO A 167 1.12 -16.24 -3.71
CA PRO A 167 -0.31 -16.33 -3.95
C PRO A 167 -1.16 -16.07 -2.70
N GLY A 168 -0.63 -16.42 -1.52
CA GLY A 168 -1.26 -16.18 -0.21
C GLY A 168 -1.09 -14.75 0.31
N GLY A 169 -0.23 -13.95 -0.34
CA GLY A 169 -0.03 -12.54 -0.06
C GLY A 169 0.61 -12.23 1.30
N LYS A 170 1.24 -13.23 1.94
CA LYS A 170 1.93 -13.09 3.23
C LYS A 170 3.32 -13.72 3.13
N ILE A 171 4.32 -12.90 2.88
CA ILE A 171 5.70 -13.32 2.65
C ILE A 171 6.49 -13.22 3.94
N SER A 172 6.99 -14.36 4.41
CA SER A 172 7.75 -14.47 5.65
C SER A 172 9.18 -13.96 5.45
N THR A 173 9.64 -13.12 6.38
CA THR A 173 10.99 -12.56 6.39
C THR A 173 11.66 -12.80 7.73
N HIS A 174 12.99 -12.74 7.76
CA HIS A 174 13.80 -12.66 8.96
C HIS A 174 14.65 -11.38 8.94
N LEU A 175 14.67 -10.68 10.07
CA LEU A 175 15.43 -9.44 10.26
C LEU A 175 16.58 -9.66 11.23
N SER A 176 17.77 -9.31 10.79
CA SER A 176 18.98 -9.31 11.62
C SER A 176 19.71 -7.99 11.51
N ILE A 177 20.45 -7.62 12.55
CA ILE A 177 21.39 -6.51 12.53
C ILE A 177 22.79 -7.08 12.59
N GLU A 178 23.64 -6.62 11.68
CA GLU A 178 25.06 -6.90 11.68
C GLU A 178 25.82 -5.66 12.19
N TYR A 179 26.58 -5.83 13.27
CA TYR A 179 27.46 -4.82 13.85
C TYR A 179 28.65 -5.52 14.50
N ASP A 180 29.83 -4.89 14.50
CA ASP A 180 31.06 -5.47 15.05
C ASP A 180 31.33 -6.94 14.64
N LYS A 181 31.04 -7.28 13.38
CA LYS A 181 31.15 -8.63 12.80
C LYS A 181 30.24 -9.70 13.42
N ALA A 182 29.38 -9.33 14.37
CA ALA A 182 28.33 -10.19 14.89
C ALA A 182 27.02 -9.92 14.13
N ARG A 183 26.25 -10.98 13.86
CA ARG A 183 24.89 -10.90 13.33
C ARG A 183 23.93 -11.38 14.40
N VAL A 184 23.01 -10.52 14.80
CA VAL A 184 21.99 -10.84 15.80
C VAL A 184 20.60 -10.58 15.22
N SER A 185 19.63 -11.36 15.67
CA SER A 185 18.20 -11.11 15.44
C SER A 185 17.84 -9.69 15.90
N VAL A 186 16.95 -9.00 15.17
CA VAL A 186 16.58 -7.60 15.53
C VAL A 186 15.99 -7.49 16.95
N SER A 187 15.29 -8.53 17.42
CA SER A 187 14.76 -8.59 18.78
C SER A 187 15.83 -8.80 19.85
N ASP A 188 16.97 -9.40 19.48
CA ASP A 188 18.10 -9.66 20.39
C ASP A 188 19.17 -8.55 20.32
N ALA A 189 18.94 -7.53 19.48
CA ALA A 189 19.86 -6.41 19.34
C ALA A 189 19.91 -5.58 20.64
N PRO A 190 21.10 -5.19 21.11
CA PRO A 190 21.25 -4.33 22.29
C PRO A 190 20.48 -3.02 22.13
N THR A 191 19.79 -2.61 23.18
CA THR A 191 18.95 -1.40 23.19
C THR A 191 19.71 -0.16 23.68
N ASP A 192 20.86 -0.36 24.31
CA ASP A 192 21.76 0.66 24.85
C ASP A 192 22.88 1.07 23.88
N VAL A 193 23.03 0.34 22.77
CA VAL A 193 24.01 0.65 21.73
C VAL A 193 23.40 1.63 20.72
N PRO A 194 24.00 2.82 20.52
CA PRO A 194 23.50 3.80 19.57
C PRO A 194 23.92 3.43 18.15
N PHE A 195 23.11 2.64 17.46
CA PHE A 195 23.39 2.20 16.10
C PHE A 195 23.22 3.33 15.08
N SER A 196 24.12 3.39 14.11
CA SER A 196 24.02 4.23 12.93
C SER A 196 23.88 3.37 11.68
N PHE A 197 22.79 3.60 10.94
CA PHE A 197 22.44 2.85 9.73
C PHE A 197 22.69 3.68 8.47
N SER A 198 22.75 3.00 7.32
CA SER A 198 22.72 3.69 6.03
C SER A 198 21.34 4.35 5.80
N ARG A 199 21.24 5.35 4.91
CA ARG A 199 19.95 5.96 4.55
C ARG A 199 18.95 4.93 4.00
N ARG A 200 19.47 3.93 3.29
CA ARG A 200 18.72 2.79 2.78
C ARG A 200 18.13 1.97 3.93
N ASP A 201 19.00 1.51 4.83
CA ASP A 201 18.59 0.66 5.95
C ASP A 201 17.65 1.39 6.89
N GLU A 202 17.81 2.69 7.12
CA GLU A 202 16.83 3.51 7.84
C GLU A 202 15.45 3.55 7.17
N THR A 203 15.41 3.56 5.83
CA THR A 203 14.16 3.50 5.08
C THR A 203 13.50 2.13 5.21
N VAL A 204 14.28 1.07 5.13
CA VAL A 204 13.80 -0.31 5.28
C VAL A 204 13.35 -0.59 6.72
N LEU A 205 14.09 -0.12 7.73
CA LEU A 205 13.71 -0.22 9.14
C LEU A 205 12.35 0.43 9.39
N ARG A 206 12.13 1.66 8.88
CA ARG A 206 10.82 2.33 8.98
C ARG A 206 9.70 1.53 8.32
N LEU A 207 9.95 0.94 7.15
CA LEU A 207 8.98 0.05 6.49
C LEU A 207 8.58 -1.11 7.40
N PHE A 208 9.55 -1.78 8.04
CA PHE A 208 9.24 -2.90 8.94
C PHE A 208 8.59 -2.49 10.26
N GLU A 209 8.88 -1.28 10.76
CA GLU A 209 8.16 -0.68 11.90
C GLU A 209 6.68 -0.44 11.55
N ASP A 210 6.41 0.06 10.34
CA ASP A 210 5.04 0.27 9.84
C ASP A 210 4.30 -1.07 9.66
N VAL A 211 4.95 -2.07 9.03
CA VAL A 211 4.40 -3.44 8.89
C VAL A 211 4.09 -4.05 10.26
N SER A 212 4.97 -3.86 11.23
CA SER A 212 4.82 -4.42 12.58
C SER A 212 3.89 -3.60 13.48
N ARG A 213 3.36 -2.47 12.98
CA ARG A 213 2.53 -1.49 13.72
C ARG A 213 3.19 -1.02 15.02
N GLY A 214 4.50 -0.77 14.97
CA GLY A 214 5.28 -0.34 16.13
C GLY A 214 6.66 -0.98 16.18
N ALA A 215 6.90 -1.80 17.20
CA ALA A 215 8.23 -2.36 17.43
C ALA A 215 8.62 -3.41 16.37
N LEU A 216 9.91 -3.44 16.04
CA LEU A 216 10.47 -4.39 15.08
C LEU A 216 10.34 -5.82 15.61
N LYS A 217 9.80 -6.69 14.76
CA LYS A 217 9.75 -8.14 15.00
C LYS A 217 10.87 -8.80 14.20
N SER A 218 11.48 -9.85 14.73
CA SER A 218 12.49 -10.62 13.98
C SER A 218 11.93 -11.42 12.82
N MET A 219 10.65 -11.78 12.85
CA MET A 219 10.01 -12.53 11.77
C MET A 219 8.71 -11.88 11.29
N PRO A 220 8.77 -10.69 10.66
CA PRO A 220 7.58 -10.03 10.14
C PRO A 220 7.09 -10.72 8.87
N GLN A 221 5.78 -10.65 8.63
CA GLN A 221 5.16 -11.07 7.37
C GLN A 221 4.85 -9.83 6.53
N LEU A 222 5.39 -9.78 5.31
CA LEU A 222 5.14 -8.72 4.35
C LEU A 222 3.92 -9.03 3.50
N SER A 223 3.11 -8.02 3.20
CA SER A 223 2.20 -8.11 2.06
C SER A 223 2.97 -8.00 0.73
N VAL A 224 2.33 -8.31 -0.40
CA VAL A 224 2.91 -8.06 -1.73
C VAL A 224 3.26 -6.58 -1.91
N TYR A 225 2.41 -5.68 -1.39
CA TYR A 225 2.66 -4.24 -1.42
C TYR A 225 3.93 -3.85 -0.63
N ASP A 226 4.09 -4.42 0.56
CA ASP A 226 5.27 -4.14 1.40
C ASP A 226 6.54 -4.75 0.80
N LEU A 227 6.45 -5.92 0.17
CA LEU A 227 7.56 -6.52 -0.59
C LEU A 227 7.99 -5.61 -1.74
N ILE A 228 7.05 -5.07 -2.53
CA ILE A 228 7.37 -4.10 -3.60
C ILE A 228 8.07 -2.86 -3.03
N ASN A 229 7.62 -2.34 -1.89
CA ASN A 229 8.26 -1.20 -1.25
C ASN A 229 9.66 -1.53 -0.72
N LEU A 230 9.87 -2.74 -0.19
CA LEU A 230 11.19 -3.24 0.19
C LEU A 230 12.13 -3.31 -1.01
N LEU A 231 11.68 -3.86 -2.14
CA LEU A 231 12.47 -3.96 -3.38
C LEU A 231 12.84 -2.57 -3.91
N ARG A 232 11.89 -1.63 -3.95
CA ARG A 232 12.17 -0.24 -4.33
C ARG A 232 13.20 0.43 -3.42
N ALA A 233 13.07 0.25 -2.10
CA ALA A 233 14.04 0.76 -1.15
C ALA A 233 15.42 0.07 -1.27
N SER A 234 15.45 -1.13 -1.84
CA SER A 234 16.64 -1.98 -1.97
C SER A 234 17.32 -1.92 -3.33
N HIS A 235 16.88 -1.04 -4.23
CA HIS A 235 17.45 -0.88 -5.57
C HIS A 235 18.98 -0.75 -5.55
N GLY A 236 19.67 -1.51 -6.40
CA GLY A 236 21.13 -1.57 -6.47
C GLY A 236 21.82 -2.28 -5.30
N HIS A 237 21.05 -3.01 -4.48
CA HIS A 237 21.56 -3.77 -3.34
C HIS A 237 21.02 -5.21 -3.38
N VAL A 238 21.42 -6.01 -2.40
CA VAL A 238 21.03 -7.42 -2.26
C VAL A 238 19.95 -7.55 -1.18
N VAL A 239 18.95 -8.38 -1.44
CA VAL A 239 18.02 -8.93 -0.45
C VAL A 239 18.36 -10.41 -0.29
N HIS A 240 18.53 -10.90 0.94
CA HIS A 240 18.93 -12.30 1.12
C HIS A 240 17.72 -13.23 1.02
N GLN A 241 17.98 -14.49 0.68
CA GLN A 241 17.03 -15.58 0.79
C GLN A 241 17.67 -16.68 1.64
N LYS A 242 16.92 -17.22 2.59
CA LYS A 242 17.38 -18.34 3.40
C LYS A 242 17.71 -19.52 2.50
N GLY A 243 18.90 -20.10 2.67
CA GLY A 243 19.41 -21.19 1.84
C GLY A 243 20.23 -20.72 0.61
N ARG A 244 20.39 -19.41 0.40
CA ARG A 244 21.16 -18.83 -0.71
C ARG A 244 22.28 -17.92 -0.21
N GLU A 245 23.54 -18.27 -0.52
CA GLU A 245 24.71 -17.53 -0.02
C GLU A 245 24.84 -16.13 -0.63
N ASP A 246 24.73 -16.03 -1.97
CA ASP A 246 24.95 -14.76 -2.69
C ASP A 246 23.79 -13.75 -2.55
N GLY A 247 22.69 -14.18 -1.92
CA GLY A 247 21.44 -13.43 -1.88
C GLY A 247 20.85 -13.20 -3.27
N CYS A 248 19.90 -12.26 -3.33
CA CYS A 248 19.13 -11.91 -4.52
C CYS A 248 19.35 -10.43 -4.86
N PRO A 249 20.15 -10.13 -5.90
CA PRO A 249 20.32 -8.77 -6.41
C PRO A 249 18.97 -8.10 -6.73
N VAL A 250 18.84 -6.83 -6.35
CA VAL A 250 17.68 -6.00 -6.68
C VAL A 250 18.09 -4.98 -7.73
N ASN A 251 17.73 -5.27 -8.97
CA ASN A 251 18.13 -4.50 -10.12
C ASN A 251 17.26 -3.26 -10.32
N GLY A 252 17.78 -2.38 -11.18
CA GLY A 252 17.14 -1.12 -11.49
C GLY A 252 16.69 -0.90 -12.91
N GLY A 253 17.21 -1.68 -13.86
CA GLY A 253 16.73 -1.67 -15.23
C GLY A 253 15.30 -2.21 -15.27
N MET A 254 14.39 -1.45 -15.86
CA MET A 254 13.05 -1.94 -16.13
C MET A 254 13.11 -2.97 -17.24
N LEU A 255 12.42 -4.08 -17.06
CA LEU A 255 12.26 -5.09 -18.09
C LEU A 255 10.92 -4.93 -18.80
N ASP A 256 10.97 -5.10 -20.11
CA ASP A 256 9.77 -5.12 -20.94
C ASP A 256 9.15 -6.51 -20.92
N MET A 257 7.82 -6.50 -20.86
CA MET A 257 7.01 -7.71 -20.92
C MET A 257 6.26 -7.74 -22.24
N ALA A 258 6.21 -8.92 -22.84
CA ALA A 258 5.39 -9.20 -24.00
C ALA A 258 4.36 -10.27 -23.65
N MET A 259 3.15 -10.12 -24.17
CA MET A 259 2.14 -11.17 -24.12
C MET A 259 2.23 -12.01 -25.39
N GLN A 260 2.48 -13.30 -25.21
CA GLN A 260 2.35 -14.29 -26.27
C GLN A 260 0.91 -14.81 -26.31
N MET A 261 0.40 -14.93 -27.52
CA MET A 261 -0.94 -15.42 -27.82
C MET A 261 -0.83 -16.57 -28.81
N ASP A 262 -1.39 -17.72 -28.45
CA ASP A 262 -1.47 -18.87 -29.36
C ASP A 262 -2.89 -19.42 -29.38
N MET A 263 -3.37 -19.86 -30.55
CA MET A 263 -4.70 -20.42 -30.72
C MET A 263 -4.59 -21.93 -30.87
N ASN A 264 -5.20 -22.66 -29.94
CA ASN A 264 -5.33 -24.10 -30.06
C ASN A 264 -6.25 -24.42 -31.25
N ARG A 265 -5.67 -25.08 -32.26
CA ARG A 265 -6.33 -25.36 -33.54
C ARG A 265 -7.45 -26.40 -33.45
N GLU A 266 -7.45 -27.24 -32.42
CA GLU A 266 -8.42 -28.33 -32.27
C GLU A 266 -9.72 -27.86 -31.61
N ASN A 267 -9.61 -27.03 -30.56
CA ASN A 267 -10.77 -26.58 -29.77
C ASN A 267 -11.10 -25.10 -29.95
N GLY A 268 -10.22 -24.31 -30.60
CA GLY A 268 -10.40 -22.88 -30.84
C GLY A 268 -10.20 -22.01 -29.59
N GLU A 269 -9.59 -22.56 -28.53
CA GLU A 269 -9.20 -21.79 -27.35
C GLU A 269 -7.97 -20.93 -27.62
N LEU A 270 -7.88 -19.81 -26.91
CA LEU A 270 -6.76 -18.89 -27.01
C LEU A 270 -5.94 -18.98 -25.73
N LEU A 271 -4.68 -19.36 -25.86
CA LEU A 271 -3.69 -19.48 -24.81
C LEU A 271 -2.93 -18.16 -24.70
N LEU A 272 -2.89 -17.60 -23.49
CA LEU A 272 -2.19 -16.37 -23.17
C LEU A 272 -1.07 -16.66 -22.19
N ARG A 273 0.14 -16.18 -22.50
CA ARG A 273 1.30 -16.26 -21.63
C ARG A 273 2.05 -14.94 -21.62
N LEU A 274 2.54 -14.53 -20.46
CA LEU A 274 3.50 -13.44 -20.35
C LEU A 274 4.91 -13.96 -20.48
N THR A 275 5.73 -13.19 -21.20
CA THR A 275 7.16 -13.42 -21.35
C THR A 275 7.88 -12.13 -21.02
N THR A 276 9.01 -12.23 -20.36
CA THR A 276 9.84 -11.06 -20.03
C THR A 276 11.18 -11.19 -20.71
N THR A 277 11.63 -10.13 -21.38
CA THR A 277 12.96 -10.13 -21.98
C THR A 277 13.99 -9.93 -20.88
N LEU A 278 14.64 -11.02 -20.46
CA LEU A 278 15.75 -10.96 -19.50
C LEU A 278 17.04 -10.50 -20.20
N PRO A 279 17.98 -9.89 -19.46
CA PRO A 279 19.32 -9.60 -19.97
C PRO A 279 20.06 -10.87 -20.44
N ASP A 280 20.96 -10.71 -21.42
CA ASP A 280 21.70 -11.81 -22.04
C ASP A 280 22.37 -12.74 -21.01
N GLY A 281 22.20 -14.05 -21.21
CA GLY A 281 22.80 -15.09 -20.37
C GLY A 281 21.98 -15.46 -19.12
N LEU A 282 20.77 -14.92 -18.98
CA LEU A 282 19.81 -15.34 -17.96
C LEU A 282 18.63 -16.05 -18.61
N ASP A 283 18.33 -17.25 -18.14
CA ASP A 283 17.14 -18.01 -18.54
C ASP A 283 16.00 -17.77 -17.53
N GLU A 284 14.76 -17.81 -18.03
CA GLU A 284 13.54 -17.63 -17.22
C GLU A 284 13.23 -18.91 -16.42
N GLU A 285 14.09 -19.22 -15.44
CA GLU A 285 13.90 -20.30 -14.47
C GLU A 285 13.25 -19.79 -13.19
N ASP A 286 12.39 -20.62 -12.57
CA ASP A 286 11.71 -20.36 -11.29
C ASP A 286 11.19 -18.92 -11.14
N SER A 287 10.57 -18.42 -12.21
CA SER A 287 10.19 -17.03 -12.34
C SER A 287 8.84 -16.74 -11.73
N ALA A 288 8.73 -15.61 -11.04
CA ALA A 288 7.49 -15.19 -10.41
C ALA A 288 7.28 -13.69 -10.52
N TYR A 289 6.08 -13.31 -10.93
CA TYR A 289 5.65 -11.92 -10.97
C TYR A 289 5.11 -11.47 -9.61
N ILE A 290 5.61 -10.32 -9.16
CA ILE A 290 5.24 -9.66 -7.90
C ILE A 290 4.50 -8.38 -8.28
N ILE A 291 3.19 -8.49 -8.46
CA ILE A 291 2.37 -7.43 -9.05
C ILE A 291 1.59 -6.67 -7.98
N GLY A 292 1.77 -5.35 -7.96
CA GLY A 292 0.98 -4.42 -7.18
C GLY A 292 -0.06 -3.70 -8.03
N SER A 293 -0.66 -2.64 -7.49
CA SER A 293 -1.71 -1.87 -8.18
C SER A 293 -1.19 -0.92 -9.27
N SER A 294 0.07 -0.48 -9.18
CA SER A 294 0.68 0.50 -10.10
C SER A 294 2.13 0.21 -10.47
N SER A 295 2.68 -0.90 -9.99
CA SER A 295 4.02 -1.35 -10.36
C SER A 295 4.14 -2.85 -10.18
N GLY A 296 4.97 -3.48 -10.99
CA GLY A 296 5.33 -4.87 -10.84
C GLY A 296 6.83 -5.05 -10.70
N TRP A 297 7.19 -6.21 -10.19
CA TRP A 297 8.53 -6.76 -10.27
C TRP A 297 8.44 -8.19 -10.81
N ILE A 298 9.52 -8.68 -11.41
CA ILE A 298 9.73 -10.10 -11.68
C ILE A 298 10.92 -10.57 -10.85
N TYR A 299 10.78 -11.72 -10.21
CA TYR A 299 11.91 -12.50 -9.72
C TYR A 299 12.22 -13.56 -10.77
N SER A 300 13.47 -13.61 -11.24
CA SER A 300 13.93 -14.59 -12.22
C SER A 300 15.44 -14.77 -12.12
N ALA A 301 15.94 -15.97 -12.37
CA ALA A 301 17.36 -16.32 -12.28
C ALA A 301 18.02 -15.85 -10.96
N GLY A 302 17.24 -15.82 -9.87
CA GLY A 302 17.72 -15.37 -8.57
C GLY A 302 17.81 -13.88 -8.32
N GLN A 303 17.22 -13.08 -9.19
CA GLN A 303 17.34 -11.63 -9.17
C GLN A 303 15.97 -10.98 -9.26
N PHE A 304 15.84 -9.79 -8.71
CA PHE A 304 14.64 -8.97 -8.80
C PHE A 304 14.81 -7.89 -9.85
N TRP A 305 13.80 -7.72 -10.70
CA TRP A 305 13.77 -6.70 -11.74
C TRP A 305 12.43 -5.97 -11.71
N PRO A 306 12.41 -4.63 -11.77
CA PRO A 306 11.17 -3.91 -12.01
C PRO A 306 10.69 -4.18 -13.44
N VAL A 307 9.37 -4.22 -13.65
CA VAL A 307 8.80 -4.30 -15.01
C VAL A 307 8.28 -2.93 -15.45
N SER A 308 8.36 -2.64 -16.75
CA SER A 308 8.04 -1.33 -17.32
C SER A 308 6.56 -0.98 -17.28
N SER A 309 5.68 -1.98 -17.35
CA SER A 309 4.23 -1.80 -17.31
C SER A 309 3.54 -2.87 -16.45
N ILE A 310 2.25 -2.69 -16.18
CA ILE A 310 1.43 -3.70 -15.51
C ILE A 310 0.09 -3.85 -16.23
N LEU A 311 -0.36 -5.09 -16.42
CA LEU A 311 -1.65 -5.34 -17.05
C LEU A 311 -2.80 -4.80 -16.19
N PRO A 312 -3.90 -4.37 -16.83
CA PRO A 312 -5.12 -3.96 -16.14
C PRO A 312 -5.63 -5.06 -15.19
N PRO A 313 -6.33 -4.72 -14.09
CA PRO A 313 -6.79 -5.69 -13.09
C PRO A 313 -7.55 -6.90 -13.65
N ALA A 314 -8.32 -6.73 -14.73
CA ALA A 314 -9.07 -7.81 -15.38
C ALA A 314 -8.18 -8.93 -15.93
N LEU A 315 -6.91 -8.62 -16.24
CA LEU A 315 -5.97 -9.51 -16.94
C LEU A 315 -4.81 -9.94 -16.05
N GLN A 316 -4.80 -9.56 -14.77
CA GLN A 316 -3.70 -9.87 -13.86
C GLN A 316 -3.58 -11.36 -13.53
N ASN A 317 -4.59 -12.18 -13.86
CA ASN A 317 -4.50 -13.63 -13.71
C ASN A 317 -3.38 -14.24 -14.56
N ILE A 318 -3.03 -13.61 -15.70
CA ILE A 318 -1.96 -14.08 -16.60
C ILE A 318 -0.58 -14.05 -15.90
N TYR A 319 -0.39 -13.22 -14.87
CA TYR A 319 0.85 -13.20 -14.08
C TYR A 319 1.06 -14.46 -13.23
N ARG A 320 0.01 -15.26 -13.01
CA ARG A 320 0.10 -16.52 -12.25
C ARG A 320 0.49 -17.70 -13.14
N GLY A 321 0.62 -17.49 -14.44
CA GLY A 321 0.92 -18.50 -15.43
C GLY A 321 0.00 -18.41 -16.64
N GLU A 322 0.02 -19.47 -17.43
CA GLU A 322 -0.79 -19.56 -18.64
C GLU A 322 -2.28 -19.43 -18.34
N THR A 323 -2.96 -18.59 -19.12
CA THR A 323 -4.41 -18.38 -19.02
C THR A 323 -5.06 -18.77 -20.33
N THR A 324 -6.13 -19.55 -20.25
CA THR A 324 -6.90 -19.98 -21.42
C THR A 324 -8.19 -19.19 -21.52
N ILE A 325 -8.48 -18.68 -22.72
CA ILE A 325 -9.77 -18.09 -23.06
C ILE A 325 -10.55 -19.12 -23.88
N SER A 326 -11.76 -19.43 -23.44
CA SER A 326 -12.65 -20.35 -24.15
C SER A 326 -12.98 -19.80 -25.54
N ARG A 327 -13.23 -20.70 -26.50
CA ARG A 327 -13.58 -20.34 -27.88
C ARG A 327 -14.71 -19.30 -27.97
N GLU A 328 -15.73 -19.40 -27.10
CA GLU A 328 -16.85 -18.46 -27.05
C GLU A 328 -16.44 -17.05 -26.60
N GLY A 329 -15.41 -16.96 -25.75
CA GLY A 329 -14.87 -15.69 -25.22
C GLY A 329 -13.88 -15.00 -26.15
N VAL A 330 -13.30 -15.71 -27.13
CA VAL A 330 -12.26 -15.16 -28.03
C VAL A 330 -12.71 -13.87 -28.75
N PRO A 331 -13.90 -13.79 -29.37
CA PRO A 331 -14.31 -12.56 -30.05
C PRO A 331 -14.39 -11.35 -29.10
N ALA A 332 -14.92 -11.55 -27.89
CA ALA A 332 -15.00 -10.50 -26.89
C ALA A 332 -13.60 -10.03 -26.46
N PHE A 333 -12.70 -10.97 -26.15
CA PHE A 333 -11.31 -10.68 -25.81
C PHE A 333 -10.61 -9.82 -26.88
N LEU A 334 -10.68 -10.24 -28.15
CA LEU A 334 -10.04 -9.54 -29.26
C LEU A 334 -10.61 -8.12 -29.46
N MET A 335 -11.92 -7.94 -29.26
CA MET A 335 -12.58 -6.65 -29.47
C MET A 335 -12.41 -5.68 -28.29
N THR A 336 -12.26 -6.16 -27.06
CA THR A 336 -12.25 -5.29 -25.87
C THR A 336 -10.94 -5.31 -25.09
N GLU A 337 -10.40 -6.49 -24.80
CA GLU A 337 -9.30 -6.66 -23.86
C GLU A 337 -7.94 -6.52 -24.56
N LEU A 338 -7.80 -7.07 -25.77
CA LEU A 338 -6.55 -6.97 -26.55
C LEU A 338 -6.12 -5.52 -26.75
N SER A 339 -7.04 -4.64 -27.14
CA SER A 339 -6.75 -3.21 -27.33
C SER A 339 -6.28 -2.48 -26.06
N GLN A 340 -6.63 -3.00 -24.87
CA GLN A 340 -6.14 -2.46 -23.60
C GLN A 340 -4.73 -2.95 -23.30
N ILE A 341 -4.42 -4.18 -23.68
CA ILE A 341 -3.10 -4.78 -23.52
C ILE A 341 -2.09 -4.08 -24.41
N GLU A 342 -2.43 -3.89 -25.69
CA GLU A 342 -1.58 -3.18 -26.66
C GLU A 342 -1.16 -1.80 -26.15
N LYS A 343 -2.11 -1.02 -25.59
CA LYS A 343 -1.83 0.32 -25.02
C LYS A 343 -0.91 0.33 -23.80
N VAL A 344 -0.79 -0.79 -23.11
CA VAL A 344 0.00 -0.93 -21.88
C VAL A 344 1.37 -1.53 -22.18
N MET A 345 1.51 -2.23 -23.30
CA MET A 345 2.72 -2.94 -23.72
C MET A 345 3.44 -2.27 -24.91
N GLU A 346 2.89 -1.21 -25.49
CA GLU A 346 3.61 -0.19 -26.27
C GLU A 346 4.49 0.69 -25.38
#